data_AF-A0A7X3ZFE4-F1
#
_entry.id   AF-A0A7X3ZFE4-F1
#
_cell.length_a   1.000
_cell.length_b   1.000
_cell.length_c   1.000
_cell.angle_alpha   90.00
_cell.angle_beta   90.00
_cell.angle_gamma   90.00
#
_symmetry.space_group_name_H-M   'P 1'
#
loop_
_entity.id
_entity.type
_entity.pdbx_description
1 polymer ?
#
loop_
_entity_poly.entity_id
_entity_poly.type
_entity_poly.pdbx_seq_one_letter_code
_entity_poly.pdbx_strand_id
1 'polypeptide(L)'
;MDHRALVALMIGMLCWSVGPVQAAESNKLAEGLVIDSAADLRALTSRSVAGHLLIQSDQLKTLHGLEQLEYIGGDLSIEQCDSLQSLAGLNHVKRIGGSLRIRRNPKLVDLEGLRSLEELGGSLIV
;
A
#
# COMPACT_ATOMS: atom_id res chain seq x y z
N MET A 1 36.16 -21.85 4.07
CA MET A 1 35.12 -22.50 4.90
C MET A 1 34.70 -21.48 5.94
N ASP A 2 33.58 -20.77 5.73
CA ASP A 2 32.62 -20.48 6.80
C ASP A 2 31.30 -19.85 6.28
N HIS A 3 30.22 -20.15 6.98
CA HIS A 3 28.81 -20.20 6.57
C HIS A 3 28.07 -18.86 6.30
N ARG A 4 28.54 -17.98 5.40
CA ARG A 4 27.82 -16.71 5.10
C ARG A 4 27.27 -16.58 3.68
N ALA A 5 27.09 -17.70 2.98
CA ALA A 5 26.30 -17.76 1.76
C ALA A 5 24.87 -18.18 2.09
N LEU A 6 23.90 -17.43 1.55
CA LEU A 6 22.45 -17.66 1.46
C LEU A 6 21.59 -16.87 2.47
N VAL A 7 20.69 -16.05 1.90
CA VAL A 7 19.55 -15.34 2.51
C VAL A 7 19.82 -13.94 3.10
N ALA A 8 19.99 -12.94 2.23
CA ALA A 8 19.57 -11.55 2.47
C ALA A 8 19.66 -10.76 1.16
N LEU A 9 18.82 -11.10 0.16
CA LEU A 9 18.68 -10.26 -1.02
C LEU A 9 17.77 -9.08 -0.66
N MET A 10 18.40 -7.89 -0.53
CA MET A 10 17.84 -6.56 -0.74
C MET A 10 16.45 -6.23 -0.18
N ILE A 11 16.40 -5.38 0.86
CA ILE A 11 15.91 -3.99 0.79
C ILE A 11 16.29 -3.26 2.08
N GLY A 12 17.14 -2.23 1.94
CA GLY A 12 16.86 -0.92 2.53
C GLY A 12 17.12 -0.64 4.01
N MET A 13 18.24 -1.07 4.59
CA MET A 13 18.86 -0.26 5.66
C MET A 13 19.88 0.67 5.00
N LEU A 14 19.60 1.98 4.97
CA LEU A 14 20.54 3.10 5.17
C LEU A 14 19.92 4.41 4.62
N CYS A 15 19.66 5.37 5.52
CA CYS A 15 20.14 6.76 5.48
C CYS A 15 19.13 7.70 6.16
N TRP A 16 19.17 7.78 7.49
CA TRP A 16 18.56 8.88 8.23
C TRP A 16 19.59 10.02 8.28
N SER A 17 19.36 11.11 7.55
CA SER A 17 20.03 12.39 7.77
C SER A 17 18.97 13.48 7.99
N VAL A 18 19.22 14.27 9.03
CA VAL A 18 18.31 15.21 9.71
C VAL A 18 17.95 16.47 8.92
N GLY A 19 16.67 16.86 8.99
CA GLY A 19 16.14 18.20 8.71
C GLY A 19 14.93 18.47 9.63
N PRO A 20 14.67 19.71 10.10
CA PRO A 20 13.72 19.95 11.17
C PRO A 20 12.28 20.07 10.65
N VAL A 21 11.55 18.96 10.61
CA VAL A 21 10.08 18.94 10.77
C VAL A 21 9.71 17.73 11.61
N GLN A 22 9.58 17.96 12.91
CA GLN A 22 8.89 17.09 13.86
C GLN A 22 7.39 16.99 13.45
N ALA A 23 7.03 16.04 12.59
CA ALA A 23 5.64 15.61 12.38
C ALA A 23 5.46 14.20 11.79
N ALA A 24 6.53 13.41 11.64
CA ALA A 24 6.45 12.05 11.08
C ALA A 24 6.96 10.95 12.03
N GLU A 25 7.15 11.26 13.32
CA GLU A 25 7.51 10.25 14.34
C GLU A 25 6.37 9.27 14.66
N SER A 26 5.26 9.29 13.91
CA SER A 26 4.13 8.37 14.10
C SER A 26 4.21 7.08 13.28
N ASN A 27 5.15 6.89 12.34
CA ASN A 27 5.19 5.65 11.57
C ASN A 27 6.12 4.59 12.19
N LYS A 28 5.89 4.31 13.47
CA LYS A 28 6.29 3.05 14.11
C LYS A 28 5.07 2.19 14.40
N LEU A 29 4.16 2.08 13.42
CA LEU A 29 3.00 1.21 13.49
C LEU A 29 3.24 0.02 12.55
N ALA A 30 3.87 -1.02 13.10
CA ALA A 30 3.80 -2.43 12.71
C ALA A 30 3.82 -2.78 11.21
N GLU A 31 4.96 -3.30 10.71
CA GLU A 31 5.03 -4.26 9.58
C GLU A 31 4.09 -3.99 8.38
N GLY A 32 3.94 -2.73 7.97
CA GLY A 32 3.08 -2.32 6.87
C GLY A 32 3.89 -1.94 5.62
N LEU A 33 3.31 -2.16 4.45
CA LEU A 33 3.85 -1.71 3.16
C LEU A 33 3.26 -0.35 2.82
N VAL A 34 4.11 0.60 2.46
CA VAL A 34 3.71 1.94 2.01
C VAL A 34 3.96 2.05 0.51
N ILE A 35 2.98 2.56 -0.23
CA ILE A 35 3.07 2.91 -1.65
C ILE A 35 2.92 4.42 -1.75
N ASP A 36 4.01 5.10 -2.11
CA ASP A 36 4.02 6.54 -2.33
C ASP A 36 4.41 6.93 -3.77
N SER A 37 4.87 5.96 -4.56
CA SER A 37 5.40 6.21 -5.89
C SER A 37 5.03 5.12 -6.91
N ALA A 38 5.19 5.46 -8.19
CA ALA A 38 5.05 4.48 -9.27
C ALA A 38 6.15 3.41 -9.26
N ALA A 39 7.26 3.65 -8.55
CA ALA A 39 8.30 2.64 -8.37
C ALA A 39 7.81 1.53 -7.42
N ASP A 40 7.14 1.90 -6.33
CA ASP A 40 6.60 0.92 -5.36
C ASP A 40 5.54 0.02 -6.00
N LEU A 41 4.66 0.60 -6.81
CA LEU A 41 3.65 -0.15 -7.58
C LEU A 41 4.29 -1.24 -8.45
N ARG A 42 5.45 -0.97 -9.05
CA ARG A 42 6.18 -1.92 -9.91
C ARG A 42 7.06 -2.89 -9.13
N ALA A 43 7.48 -2.50 -7.92
CA ALA A 43 8.30 -3.33 -7.05
C ALA A 43 7.47 -4.44 -6.38
N LEU A 44 6.17 -4.22 -6.22
CA LEU A 44 5.22 -5.23 -5.77
C LEU A 44 5.03 -6.33 -6.82
N THR A 45 5.67 -7.46 -6.56
CA THR A 45 5.57 -8.67 -7.39
C THR A 45 4.79 -9.79 -6.72
N SER A 46 4.42 -9.63 -5.45
CA SER A 46 3.66 -10.62 -4.69
C SER A 46 2.16 -10.49 -4.91
N ARG A 47 1.46 -11.63 -4.92
CA ARG A 47 -0.02 -11.69 -4.97
C ARG A 47 -0.70 -11.39 -3.63
N SER A 48 0.09 -11.27 -2.56
CA SER A 48 -0.40 -11.06 -1.21
C SER A 48 0.51 -10.11 -0.45
N VAL A 49 -0.08 -9.25 0.37
CA VAL A 49 0.58 -8.43 1.39
C VAL A 49 0.12 -8.97 2.74
N ALA A 50 1.04 -9.46 3.57
CA ALA A 50 0.69 -10.05 4.85
C ALA A 50 0.19 -9.02 5.88
N GLY A 51 0.72 -7.80 5.82
CA GLY A 51 0.45 -6.73 6.77
C GLY A 51 -0.53 -5.67 6.25
N HIS A 52 -0.42 -4.48 6.85
CA HIS A 52 -1.14 -3.29 6.41
C HIS A 52 -0.60 -2.79 5.07
N LEU A 53 -1.48 -2.37 4.17
CA LEU A 53 -1.12 -1.63 2.96
C LEU A 53 -1.61 -0.18 3.07
N LEU A 54 -0.67 0.77 3.06
CA LEU A 54 -0.94 2.20 3.00
C LEU A 54 -0.60 2.74 1.62
N ILE A 55 -1.54 3.41 0.98
CA ILE A 55 -1.35 4.13 -0.27
C ILE A 55 -1.52 5.61 0.00
N GLN A 56 -0.43 6.36 -0.15
CA GLN A 56 -0.39 7.79 0.11
C GLN A 56 0.54 8.45 -0.90
N SER A 57 -0.03 9.02 -1.96
CA SER A 57 0.74 9.68 -3.03
C SER A 57 -0.05 10.79 -3.70
N ASP A 58 0.57 11.95 -3.84
CA ASP A 58 0.03 13.10 -4.56
C ASP A 58 0.28 13.02 -6.08
N GLN A 59 1.14 12.11 -6.54
CA GLN A 59 1.50 11.96 -7.97
C GLN A 59 0.75 10.82 -8.67
N LEU A 60 0.31 9.80 -7.92
CA LEU A 60 -0.37 8.64 -8.50
C LEU A 60 -1.78 9.00 -8.97
N LYS A 61 -2.05 8.80 -10.27
CA LYS A 61 -3.39 8.96 -10.84
C LYS A 61 -4.21 7.66 -10.80
N THR A 62 -3.52 6.53 -10.83
CA THR A 62 -4.07 5.18 -10.76
C THR A 62 -3.12 4.28 -9.95
N LEU A 63 -3.56 3.06 -9.65
CA LEU A 63 -2.77 2.05 -8.95
C LEU A 63 -2.27 0.94 -9.89
N HIS A 64 -2.09 1.27 -11.17
CA HIS A 64 -1.55 0.33 -12.15
C HIS A 64 -0.16 -0.16 -11.73
N GLY A 65 0.03 -1.47 -11.73
CA GLY A 65 1.16 -2.17 -11.10
C GLY A 65 0.71 -3.14 -9.99
N LEU A 66 -0.47 -2.92 -9.40
CA LEU A 66 -1.02 -3.81 -8.36
C LEU A 66 -1.93 -4.93 -8.89
N GLU A 67 -1.94 -5.18 -10.19
CA GLU A 67 -2.91 -6.10 -10.81
C GLU A 67 -2.80 -7.55 -10.31
N GLN A 68 -1.64 -7.93 -9.77
CA GLN A 68 -1.42 -9.26 -9.22
C GLN A 68 -1.89 -9.38 -7.77
N LEU A 69 -2.14 -8.26 -7.08
CA LEU A 69 -2.51 -8.28 -5.68
C LEU A 69 -3.93 -8.81 -5.52
N GLU A 70 -4.04 -9.90 -4.76
CA GLU A 70 -5.32 -10.58 -4.50
C GLU A 70 -5.71 -10.54 -3.02
N TYR A 71 -4.73 -10.47 -2.12
CA TYR A 71 -4.96 -10.58 -0.68
C TYR A 71 -4.17 -9.52 0.09
N ILE A 72 -4.84 -8.87 1.04
CA ILE A 72 -4.22 -7.98 2.02
C ILE A 72 -4.57 -8.55 3.40
N GLY A 73 -3.57 -8.95 4.17
CA GLY A 73 -3.76 -9.59 5.47
C GLY A 73 -4.17 -8.59 6.56
N GLY A 74 -3.72 -7.35 6.46
CA GLY A 74 -4.08 -6.26 7.37
C GLY A 74 -5.11 -5.29 6.78
N ASP A 75 -5.05 -4.05 7.24
CA ASP A 75 -5.88 -2.97 6.71
C ASP A 75 -5.41 -2.54 5.31
N LEU A 76 -6.32 -2.04 4.48
CA LEU A 76 -6.00 -1.23 3.31
C LEU A 76 -6.39 0.21 3.61
N SER A 77 -5.44 1.14 3.56
CA SER A 77 -5.71 2.58 3.70
C SER A 77 -5.23 3.33 2.47
N ILE A 78 -6.14 4.05 1.84
CA ILE A 78 -5.88 4.90 0.68
C ILE A 78 -6.20 6.31 1.12
N GLU A 79 -5.18 7.07 1.46
CA GLU A 79 -5.35 8.35 2.14
C GLU A 79 -4.46 9.44 1.55
N GLN A 80 -5.01 10.65 1.43
CA GLN A 80 -4.26 11.84 0.99
C GLN A 80 -3.67 11.72 -0.43
N CYS A 81 -4.40 11.09 -1.35
CA CYS A 81 -3.98 10.97 -2.74
C CYS A 81 -4.68 12.00 -3.65
N ASP A 82 -4.13 13.22 -3.70
CA ASP A 82 -4.75 14.38 -4.38
C ASP A 82 -4.88 14.26 -5.90
N SER A 83 -4.07 13.40 -6.53
CA SER A 83 -4.13 13.14 -7.98
C SER A 83 -4.84 11.84 -8.35
N LEU A 84 -5.18 10.99 -7.37
CA LEU A 84 -5.74 9.67 -7.61
C LEU A 84 -7.17 9.80 -8.13
N GLN A 85 -7.39 9.32 -9.35
CA GLN A 85 -8.67 9.38 -10.05
C GLN A 85 -9.42 8.05 -10.03
N SER A 86 -8.68 6.94 -9.91
CA SER A 86 -9.23 5.60 -9.95
C SER A 86 -8.40 4.63 -9.11
N LEU A 87 -9.08 3.62 -8.55
CA LEU A 87 -8.46 2.46 -7.91
C LEU A 87 -8.06 1.35 -8.90
N ALA A 88 -8.11 1.64 -10.21
CA ALA A 88 -7.67 0.71 -11.26
C ALA A 88 -6.25 0.19 -10.94
N GLY A 89 -6.12 -1.13 -10.94
CA GLY A 89 -4.96 -1.84 -10.40
C GLY A 89 -5.35 -2.78 -9.26
N LEU A 90 -6.31 -2.41 -8.41
CA LEU A 90 -6.82 -3.27 -7.32
C LEU A 90 -7.92 -4.26 -7.76
N ASN A 91 -8.17 -4.37 -9.06
CA ASN A 91 -9.30 -5.11 -9.64
C ASN A 91 -9.31 -6.62 -9.30
N HIS A 92 -8.20 -7.15 -8.79
CA HIS A 92 -8.03 -8.55 -8.42
C HIS A 92 -8.02 -8.78 -6.90
N VAL A 93 -8.08 -7.72 -6.08
CA VAL A 93 -8.14 -7.86 -4.63
C VAL A 93 -9.48 -8.49 -4.25
N LYS A 94 -9.40 -9.70 -3.70
CA LYS A 94 -10.57 -10.49 -3.27
C LYS A 94 -10.84 -10.37 -1.79
N ARG A 95 -9.80 -10.17 -0.98
CA ARG A 95 -9.92 -10.17 0.47
C ARG A 95 -8.99 -9.16 1.13
N ILE A 96 -9.57 -8.42 2.08
CA ILE A 96 -8.87 -7.55 3.01
C ILE A 96 -9.17 -8.09 4.41
N GLY A 97 -8.14 -8.58 5.11
CA GLY A 97 -8.26 -9.16 6.44
C GLY A 97 -8.61 -8.14 7.51
N GLY A 98 -8.24 -6.87 7.31
CA GLY A 98 -8.57 -5.76 8.18
C GLY A 98 -9.69 -4.86 7.64
N SER A 99 -9.60 -3.59 7.99
CA SER A 99 -10.51 -2.52 7.53
C SER A 99 -10.05 -1.91 6.21
N LEU A 100 -11.01 -1.38 5.46
CA LEU A 100 -10.76 -0.58 4.26
C LEU A 100 -11.05 0.88 4.58
N ARG A 101 -10.02 1.74 4.51
CA ARG A 101 -10.13 3.18 4.69
C ARG A 101 -9.80 3.91 3.40
N ILE A 102 -10.70 4.78 2.94
CA ILE A 102 -10.49 5.61 1.76
C ILE A 102 -10.87 7.03 2.13
N ARG A 103 -9.90 7.90 2.38
CA ARG A 103 -10.19 9.25 2.89
C ARG A 103 -9.30 10.28 2.26
N ARG A 104 -9.80 11.51 2.11
CA ARG A 104 -9.01 12.64 1.57
C ARG A 104 -8.41 12.34 0.19
N ASN A 105 -9.22 11.76 -0.73
CA ASN A 105 -8.86 11.52 -2.13
C ASN A 105 -9.80 12.33 -3.03
N PRO A 106 -9.62 13.67 -3.14
CA PRO A 106 -10.63 14.57 -3.69
C PRO A 106 -10.95 14.36 -5.18
N LYS A 107 -10.08 13.68 -5.93
CA LYS A 107 -10.28 13.39 -7.36
C LYS A 107 -10.76 11.96 -7.65
N LEU A 108 -10.88 11.12 -6.62
CA LEU A 108 -11.31 9.74 -6.79
C LEU A 108 -12.79 9.70 -7.15
N VAL A 109 -13.11 9.17 -8.32
CA VAL A 109 -14.46 9.25 -8.89
C VAL A 109 -15.36 8.13 -8.37
N ASP A 110 -14.80 6.94 -8.21
CA ASP A 110 -15.53 5.74 -7.86
C ASP A 110 -14.61 4.71 -7.17
N LEU A 111 -15.21 3.60 -6.76
CA LEU A 111 -14.54 2.46 -6.14
C LEU A 111 -14.56 1.23 -7.07
N GLU A 112 -14.75 1.39 -8.39
CA GLU A 112 -14.85 0.27 -9.35
C GLU A 112 -13.62 -0.63 -9.31
N GLY A 113 -12.47 -0.07 -8.95
CA GLY A 113 -11.23 -0.84 -8.75
C GLY A 113 -11.32 -1.92 -7.67
N LEU A 114 -12.34 -1.91 -6.81
CA LEU A 114 -12.57 -2.89 -5.74
C LEU A 114 -13.75 -3.84 -6.04
N ARG A 115 -14.26 -3.88 -7.27
CA ARG A 115 -15.42 -4.71 -7.66
C ARG A 115 -15.29 -6.21 -7.37
N SER A 116 -14.06 -6.71 -7.24
CA SER A 116 -13.78 -8.14 -6.97
C SER A 116 -13.63 -8.43 -5.48
N LEU A 117 -13.80 -7.44 -4.60
CA LEU A 117 -13.68 -7.62 -3.16
C LEU A 117 -14.86 -8.46 -2.65
N GLU A 118 -14.55 -9.66 -2.17
CA GLU A 118 -15.51 -10.64 -1.68
C GLU A 118 -15.58 -10.63 -0.13
N GLU A 119 -14.46 -10.37 0.54
CA GLU A 119 -14.37 -10.42 2.01
C GLU A 119 -13.63 -9.20 2.58
N LEU A 120 -14.26 -8.58 3.59
CA LEU A 120 -13.67 -7.54 4.43
C LEU A 120 -13.77 -7.99 5.89
N GLY A 121 -12.63 -8.17 6.56
CA GLY A 121 -12.62 -8.61 7.95
C GLY A 121 -12.98 -7.51 8.95
N GLY A 122 -12.77 -6.25 8.58
CA GLY A 122 -13.05 -5.08 9.38
C GLY A 122 -14.19 -4.21 8.85
N SER A 123 -14.09 -2.91 9.06
CA SER A 123 -15.09 -1.93 8.63
C SER A 123 -14.69 -1.26 7.30
N LEU A 124 -15.70 -0.88 6.52
CA LEU A 124 -15.53 0.02 5.39
C LEU A 124 -15.70 1.46 5.87
N ILE A 125 -14.71 2.30 5.59
CA ILE A 125 -14.67 3.70 5.99
C ILE A 125 -14.29 4.53 4.76
N VAL A 126 -15.22 5.31 4.23
CA VAL A 126 -15.03 6.18 3.06
C VAL A 126 -15.33 7.64 3.38
#